data_AF-A0A7X1LXN9-F1
#
_entry.id   AF-A0A7X1LXN9-F1
#
_cell.length_a   1.000
_cell.length_b   1.000
_cell.length_c   1.000
_cell.angle_alpha   90.00
_cell.angle_beta   90.00
_cell.angle_gamma   90.00
#
_symmetry.space_group_name_H-M   'P 1'
#
loop_
_entity.id
_entity.type
_entity.pdbx_description
1 polymer ?
#
loop_
_entity_poly.entity_id
_entity_poly.type
_entity_poly.pdbx_seq_one_letter_code
_entity_poly.pdbx_strand_id
1 'polypeptide(L)'
;MRWAGGGCRGGDRMAGVVADARGGPTMEGTTMAQDADTVPGEALLYTDDLTEADVIALTEFLGRRLEEVAGRHAEGSDEHAAAVGFSRLVAMDGLQLRDYVNAWRDVEHRHEYPVAEHVLRQEIHFGWIHLCQAVAGWSGHAGFNAARWRVLRYSCPQHQEFVEAARAGEWTSAEPSGPYEPEESAKGTWRPTAHP
;
A
#
# COMPACT_ATOMS: atom_id res chain seq x y z
N MET A 1 -20.52 -35.25 49.26
CA MET A 1 -21.41 -34.43 50.11
C MET A 1 -22.47 -33.78 49.21
N ARG A 2 -23.76 -33.85 49.61
CA ARG A 2 -24.93 -33.15 49.03
C ARG A 2 -24.68 -31.62 49.01
N TRP A 3 -25.29 -30.76 48.20
CA TRP A 3 -26.71 -30.44 47.90
C TRP A 3 -26.72 -29.59 46.59
N ALA A 4 -27.64 -29.65 45.62
CA ALA A 4 -29.12 -29.53 45.59
C ALA A 4 -29.67 -28.11 45.86
N GLY A 5 -30.50 -27.63 44.92
CA GLY A 5 -31.52 -26.59 45.11
C GLY A 5 -31.12 -25.19 44.60
N GLY A 6 -31.96 -24.43 43.92
CA GLY A 6 -33.39 -24.53 43.63
C GLY A 6 -33.81 -23.29 42.84
N GLY A 7 -34.80 -23.44 41.96
CA GLY A 7 -35.35 -22.33 41.19
C GLY A 7 -36.35 -21.50 41.97
N CYS A 8 -36.82 -20.40 41.38
CA CYS A 8 -38.17 -19.88 41.54
C CYS A 8 -38.52 -18.94 40.38
N ARG A 9 -39.73 -19.13 39.84
CA ARG A 9 -40.42 -18.28 38.87
C ARG A 9 -41.16 -17.15 39.59
N GLY A 10 -41.41 -16.08 38.85
CA GLY A 10 -42.43 -15.05 39.10
C GLY A 10 -42.08 -13.87 38.18
N GLY A 11 -42.79 -13.56 37.10
CA GLY A 11 -44.24 -13.50 36.96
C GLY A 11 -44.66 -12.08 37.25
N ASP A 12 -44.75 -11.23 36.22
CA ASP A 12 -45.90 -10.35 36.02
C ASP A 12 -45.85 -9.64 34.66
N ARG A 13 -46.95 -9.84 33.91
CA ARG A 13 -47.36 -9.03 32.77
C ARG A 13 -48.20 -7.88 33.32
N MET A 14 -47.95 -6.66 32.86
CA MET A 14 -49.01 -5.65 32.75
C MET A 14 -48.89 -4.88 31.44
N ALA A 15 -50.04 -4.89 30.77
CA ALA A 15 -50.67 -3.94 29.84
C ALA A 15 -49.84 -2.75 29.28
N GLY A 16 -50.02 -2.55 27.97
CA GLY A 16 -49.37 -1.51 27.20
C GLY A 16 -50.01 -0.13 27.25
N VAL A 17 -49.33 0.80 26.57
CA VAL A 17 -49.82 2.10 26.13
C VAL A 17 -49.22 2.35 24.73
N VAL A 18 -50.07 2.79 23.81
CA VAL A 18 -49.77 3.05 22.40
C VAL A 18 -49.78 4.57 22.14
N ALA A 19 -48.84 5.04 21.30
CA ALA A 19 -48.77 6.32 20.57
C ALA A 19 -48.60 7.62 21.41
N ASP A 20 -47.98 8.71 20.96
CA ASP A 20 -47.73 9.24 19.60
C ASP A 20 -46.52 10.22 19.59
N ALA A 21 -46.05 10.51 18.38
CA ALA A 21 -45.03 11.41 17.87
C ALA A 21 -44.67 12.68 18.65
N ARG A 22 -43.36 13.00 18.65
CA ARG A 22 -42.80 14.34 18.38
C ARG A 22 -41.29 14.25 18.17
N GLY A 23 -40.84 14.83 17.06
CA GLY A 23 -39.46 14.76 16.57
C GLY A 23 -38.43 15.53 17.42
N GLY A 24 -37.18 15.13 17.21
CA GLY A 24 -35.95 15.79 17.63
C GLY A 24 -34.77 15.10 16.93
N PRO A 25 -33.78 15.85 16.42
CA PRO A 25 -32.96 15.44 15.29
C PRO A 25 -31.97 14.32 15.65
N THR A 26 -31.97 13.26 14.85
CA THR A 26 -30.89 12.26 14.87
C THR A 26 -29.65 12.90 14.27
N MET A 27 -28.55 12.91 15.03
CA MET A 27 -27.26 13.36 14.55
C MET A 27 -26.91 12.59 13.28
N GLU A 28 -26.83 13.32 12.17
CA GLU A 28 -26.14 12.85 10.96
C GLU A 28 -24.68 12.64 11.35
N GLY A 29 -24.37 11.39 11.73
CA GLY A 29 -23.02 10.90 11.65
C GLY A 29 -22.63 11.03 10.18
N THR A 30 -21.77 12.00 9.90
CA THR A 30 -21.01 12.05 8.66
C THR A 30 -20.17 10.78 8.61
N THR A 31 -20.76 9.71 8.10
CA THR A 31 -20.03 8.56 7.57
C THR A 31 -19.29 9.10 6.35
N MET A 32 -18.05 9.53 6.57
CA MET A 32 -17.12 9.85 5.50
C MET A 32 -17.08 8.63 4.58
N ALA A 33 -17.42 8.86 3.31
CA ALA A 33 -17.58 7.86 2.28
C ALA A 33 -16.37 6.89 2.23
N GLN A 34 -16.59 5.65 2.67
CA GLN A 34 -15.83 4.51 2.18
C GLN A 34 -16.52 4.06 0.89
N ASP A 35 -16.23 4.74 -0.22
CA ASP A 35 -16.56 4.26 -1.55
C ASP A 35 -15.40 4.63 -2.49
N ALA A 36 -14.37 3.80 -2.44
CA ALA A 36 -13.59 3.46 -3.61
C ALA A 36 -13.53 1.93 -3.64
N ASP A 37 -14.69 1.36 -3.95
CA ASP A 37 -14.89 -0.05 -4.25
C ASP A 37 -14.10 -0.34 -5.54
N THR A 38 -12.79 -0.57 -5.41
CA THR A 38 -11.96 -1.06 -6.51
C THR A 38 -12.50 -2.42 -6.89
N VAL A 39 -13.17 -2.48 -8.05
CA VAL A 39 -13.74 -3.71 -8.60
C VAL A 39 -12.72 -4.84 -8.50
N PRO A 40 -13.00 -5.93 -7.75
CA PRO A 40 -12.09 -7.06 -7.63
C PRO A 40 -12.02 -7.79 -8.98
N GLY A 41 -11.12 -7.35 -9.86
CA GLY A 41 -10.95 -8.00 -11.17
C GLY A 41 -10.29 -7.16 -12.26
N GLU A 42 -10.24 -5.84 -12.14
CA GLU A 42 -9.57 -5.02 -13.17
C GLU A 42 -8.04 -5.14 -13.06
N ALA A 43 -7.37 -5.22 -14.22
CA ALA A 43 -5.93 -5.28 -14.28
C ALA A 43 -5.32 -3.93 -13.86
N LEU A 44 -4.37 -3.96 -12.93
CA LEU A 44 -3.58 -2.79 -12.56
C LEU A 44 -2.68 -2.42 -13.74
N LEU A 45 -2.69 -1.16 -14.16
CA LEU A 45 -1.83 -0.64 -15.24
C LEU A 45 -0.72 0.26 -14.70
N TYR A 46 -1.02 1.07 -13.69
CA TYR A 46 -0.15 2.10 -13.16
C TYR A 46 0.08 1.92 -11.65
N THR A 47 1.27 2.24 -11.16
CA THR A 47 1.52 2.18 -9.70
C THR A 47 0.76 3.24 -8.93
N ASP A 48 0.40 4.37 -9.56
CA ASP A 48 -0.45 5.40 -8.96
C ASP A 48 -1.89 4.90 -8.70
N ASP A 49 -2.31 3.79 -9.32
CA ASP A 49 -3.62 3.17 -9.08
C ASP A 49 -3.59 2.16 -7.92
N LEU A 50 -2.42 1.91 -7.31
CA LEU A 50 -2.31 0.99 -6.19
C LEU A 50 -3.10 1.51 -4.99
N THR A 51 -3.77 0.58 -4.31
CA THR A 51 -4.50 0.84 -3.07
C THR A 51 -3.87 0.07 -1.90
N GLU A 52 -4.16 0.49 -0.66
CA GLU A 52 -3.78 -0.30 0.53
C GLU A 52 -4.29 -1.75 0.44
N ALA A 53 -5.50 -1.95 -0.10
CA ALA A 53 -6.09 -3.26 -0.28
C ALA A 53 -5.25 -4.17 -1.20
N ASP A 54 -4.60 -3.62 -2.23
CA ASP A 54 -3.72 -4.38 -3.12
C ASP A 54 -2.49 -4.91 -2.39
N VAL A 55 -1.88 -4.06 -1.56
CA VAL A 55 -0.71 -4.41 -0.76
C VAL A 55 -1.07 -5.46 0.28
N ILE A 56 -2.21 -5.29 0.98
CA ILE A 56 -2.72 -6.26 1.94
C ILE A 56 -2.97 -7.61 1.27
N ALA A 57 -3.72 -7.64 0.16
CA ALA A 57 -4.06 -8.88 -0.51
C ALA A 57 -2.81 -9.67 -0.95
N LEU A 58 -1.80 -8.99 -1.49
CA LEU A 58 -0.54 -9.62 -1.90
C LEU A 58 0.28 -10.14 -0.71
N THR A 59 0.41 -9.33 0.34
CA THR A 59 1.20 -9.68 1.53
C THR A 59 0.56 -10.80 2.34
N GLU A 60 -0.77 -10.84 2.46
CA GLU A 60 -1.50 -11.94 3.07
C GLU A 60 -1.39 -13.24 2.26
N PHE A 61 -1.42 -13.15 0.92
CA PHE A 61 -1.19 -14.31 0.07
C PHE A 61 0.22 -14.88 0.30
N LEU A 62 1.24 -14.03 0.24
CA LEU A 62 2.63 -14.43 0.50
C LEU A 62 2.80 -14.99 1.91
N GLY A 63 2.24 -14.34 2.92
CA GLY A 63 2.27 -14.79 4.31
C GLY A 63 1.74 -16.22 4.46
N ARG A 64 0.53 -16.49 3.95
CA ARG A 64 -0.05 -17.84 3.96
C ARG A 64 0.82 -18.87 3.22
N ARG A 65 1.41 -18.51 2.07
CA ARG A 65 2.30 -19.42 1.34
C ARG A 65 3.56 -19.75 2.14
N LEU A 66 4.14 -18.76 2.81
CA LEU A 66 5.36 -18.92 3.59
C LEU A 66 5.11 -19.68 4.90
N GLU A 67 3.96 -19.47 5.54
CA GLU A 67 3.49 -20.28 6.67
C GLU A 67 3.34 -21.76 6.28
N GLU A 68 2.76 -22.04 5.11
CA GLU A 68 2.65 -23.42 4.61
C GLU A 68 4.00 -24.03 4.25
N VAL A 69 4.96 -23.25 3.76
CA VAL A 69 6.34 -23.73 3.58
C VAL A 69 6.93 -24.06 4.95
N ALA A 70 6.93 -23.13 5.89
CA ALA A 70 7.48 -23.33 7.22
C ALA A 70 6.87 -24.55 7.94
N GLY A 71 5.55 -24.78 7.80
CA GLY A 71 4.84 -25.90 8.40
C GLY A 71 5.12 -27.27 7.77
N ARG A 72 5.69 -27.33 6.55
CA ARG A 72 6.12 -28.59 5.91
C ARG A 72 7.51 -29.05 6.34
N HIS A 73 8.29 -28.18 6.96
CA HIS A 73 9.67 -28.45 7.37
C HIS A 73 9.77 -28.48 8.90
N ALA A 74 10.70 -29.28 9.41
CA ALA A 74 10.93 -29.39 10.85
C ALA A 74 11.43 -28.06 11.42
N GLU A 75 10.96 -27.69 12.61
CA GLU A 75 11.49 -26.53 13.33
C GLU A 75 13.00 -26.67 13.54
N GLY A 76 13.75 -25.60 13.25
CA GLY A 76 15.21 -25.59 13.29
C GLY A 76 15.92 -26.07 12.01
N SER A 77 15.19 -26.55 11.00
CA SER A 77 15.76 -26.75 9.65
C SER A 77 16.02 -25.42 8.94
N ASP A 78 16.96 -25.42 7.99
CA ASP A 78 17.29 -24.26 7.18
C ASP A 78 16.09 -23.77 6.37
N GLU A 79 15.27 -24.69 5.84
CA GLU A 79 14.07 -24.34 5.07
C GLU A 79 12.99 -23.68 5.94
N HIS A 80 12.77 -24.20 7.15
CA HIS A 80 11.85 -23.57 8.09
C HIS A 80 12.35 -22.16 8.48
N ALA A 81 13.63 -22.04 8.83
CA ALA A 81 14.23 -20.76 9.20
C ALA A 81 14.18 -19.75 8.04
N ALA A 82 14.46 -20.18 6.81
CA ALA A 82 14.38 -19.34 5.62
C ALA A 82 12.93 -18.87 5.34
N ALA A 83 11.94 -19.75 5.45
CA ALA A 83 10.54 -19.39 5.26
C ALA A 83 10.05 -18.37 6.31
N VAL A 84 10.38 -18.60 7.59
CA VAL A 84 10.05 -17.66 8.68
C VAL A 84 10.77 -16.32 8.49
N GLY A 85 12.06 -16.35 8.16
CA GLY A 85 12.85 -15.14 7.90
C GLY A 85 12.28 -14.34 6.73
N PHE A 86 11.97 -15.01 5.62
CA PHE A 86 11.40 -14.36 4.45
C PHE A 86 9.99 -13.81 4.71
N SER A 87 9.17 -14.51 5.50
CA SER A 87 7.86 -14.00 5.92
C SER A 87 7.95 -12.68 6.69
N ARG A 88 9.00 -12.49 7.50
CA ARG A 88 9.23 -11.23 8.23
C ARG A 88 9.63 -10.10 7.28
N LEU A 89 10.46 -10.38 6.28
CA LEU A 89 10.84 -9.40 5.27
C LEU A 89 9.62 -8.95 4.46
N VAL A 90 8.81 -9.89 3.98
CA VAL A 90 7.57 -9.58 3.27
C VAL A 90 6.61 -8.75 4.11
N ALA A 91 6.49 -9.05 5.41
CA ALA A 91 5.65 -8.27 6.31
C ALA A 91 6.16 -6.82 6.46
N MET A 92 7.47 -6.62 6.58
CA MET A 92 8.08 -5.29 6.66
C MET A 92 7.93 -4.51 5.34
N ASP A 93 8.22 -5.13 4.21
CA ASP A 93 8.08 -4.52 2.88
C ASP A 93 6.60 -4.15 2.61
N GLY A 94 5.68 -5.02 3.03
CA GLY A 94 4.24 -4.78 2.97
C GLY A 94 3.80 -3.56 3.78
N LEU A 95 4.26 -3.45 5.03
CA LEU A 95 3.97 -2.30 5.89
C LEU A 95 4.52 -1.01 5.29
N GLN A 96 5.78 -1.02 4.87
CA GLN A 96 6.43 0.16 4.30
C GLN A 96 5.76 0.63 3.00
N LEU A 97 5.45 -0.30 2.08
CA LEU A 97 4.76 0.05 0.84
C LEU A 97 3.37 0.62 1.11
N ARG A 98 2.66 0.09 2.10
CA ARG A 98 1.35 0.58 2.50
C ARG A 98 1.41 2.00 3.04
N ASP A 99 2.42 2.31 3.86
CA ASP A 99 2.64 3.66 4.35
C ASP A 99 2.89 4.64 3.19
N TYR A 100 3.64 4.22 2.16
CA TYR A 100 3.87 5.03 0.97
C TYR A 100 2.60 5.22 0.12
N VAL A 101 1.82 4.17 -0.10
CA VAL A 101 0.55 4.25 -0.84
C VAL A 101 -0.43 5.19 -0.11
N ASN A 102 -0.51 5.11 1.22
CA ASN A 102 -1.38 5.97 2.02
C ASN A 102 -0.89 7.43 2.00
N ALA A 103 0.43 7.66 2.11
CA ALA A 103 1.01 8.98 1.94
C ALA A 103 0.75 9.56 0.54
N TRP A 104 0.72 8.72 -0.50
CA TRP A 104 0.44 9.16 -1.88
C TRP A 104 -0.99 9.67 -2.02
N ARG A 105 -1.97 8.99 -1.40
CA ARG A 105 -3.35 9.46 -1.36
C ARG A 105 -3.49 10.79 -0.63
N ASP A 106 -2.71 11.00 0.43
CA ASP A 106 -2.69 12.29 1.12
C ASP A 106 -2.11 13.42 0.24
N VAL A 107 -1.02 13.16 -0.51
CA VAL A 107 -0.44 14.10 -1.47
C VAL A 107 -1.44 14.46 -2.57
N GLU A 108 -2.08 13.44 -3.16
CA GLU A 108 -3.06 13.57 -4.25
C GLU A 108 -4.25 14.44 -3.84
N HIS A 109 -4.69 14.36 -2.58
CA HIS A 109 -5.86 15.08 -2.09
C HIS A 109 -5.57 16.44 -1.45
N ARG A 110 -4.38 16.65 -0.88
CA ARG A 110 -4.11 17.84 -0.04
C ARG A 110 -3.04 18.78 -0.60
N HIS A 111 -2.28 18.38 -1.62
CA HIS A 111 -1.19 19.16 -2.24
C HIS A 111 -0.09 19.67 -1.28
N GLU A 112 -0.08 19.23 -0.02
CA GLU A 112 0.92 19.61 0.99
C GLU A 112 1.46 18.34 1.66
N TYR A 113 2.67 17.91 1.26
CA TYR A 113 3.39 16.84 1.94
C TYR A 113 4.90 17.14 1.93
N PRO A 114 5.63 16.84 3.02
CA PRO A 114 7.04 17.21 3.16
C PRO A 114 7.99 16.39 2.27
N VAL A 115 7.50 15.34 1.63
CA VAL A 115 8.29 14.49 0.71
C VAL A 115 7.98 14.88 -0.72
N ALA A 116 9.03 15.02 -1.54
CA ALA A 116 8.84 15.31 -2.95
C ALA A 116 8.09 14.15 -3.63
N GLU A 117 7.02 14.48 -4.35
CA GLU A 117 6.12 13.53 -5.05
C GLU A 117 6.87 12.47 -5.87
N HIS A 118 7.95 12.86 -6.56
CA HIS A 118 8.75 11.95 -7.35
C HIS A 118 9.45 10.86 -6.51
N VAL A 119 9.90 11.18 -5.30
CA VAL A 119 10.51 10.21 -4.38
C VAL A 119 9.46 9.20 -3.96
N LEU A 120 8.28 9.66 -3.57
CA LEU A 120 7.20 8.79 -3.11
C LEU A 120 6.75 7.82 -4.21
N ARG A 121 6.56 8.30 -5.44
CA ARG A 121 6.26 7.44 -6.59
C ARG A 121 7.35 6.40 -6.86
N GLN A 122 8.62 6.76 -6.74
CA GLN A 122 9.73 5.82 -6.91
C GLN A 122 9.71 4.73 -5.84
N GLU A 123 9.51 5.10 -4.58
CA GLU A 123 9.43 4.14 -3.47
C GLU A 123 8.24 3.18 -3.63
N ILE A 124 7.07 3.69 -4.04
CA ILE A 124 5.90 2.84 -4.36
C ILE A 124 6.24 1.86 -5.49
N HIS A 125 6.88 2.37 -6.54
CA HIS A 125 7.23 1.56 -7.70
C HIS A 125 8.20 0.42 -7.35
N PHE A 126 9.28 0.72 -6.62
CA PHE A 126 10.25 -0.30 -6.22
C PHE A 126 9.66 -1.28 -5.20
N GLY A 127 8.92 -0.81 -4.20
CA GLY A 127 8.27 -1.68 -3.22
C GLY A 127 7.30 -2.66 -3.88
N TRP A 128 6.49 -2.18 -4.85
CA TRP A 128 5.60 -3.06 -5.60
C TRP A 128 6.34 -4.10 -6.43
N ILE A 129 7.44 -3.72 -7.08
CA ILE A 129 8.30 -4.64 -7.84
C ILE A 129 8.82 -5.75 -6.94
N HIS A 130 9.34 -5.43 -5.75
CA HIS A 130 9.90 -6.43 -4.84
C HIS A 130 8.84 -7.45 -4.41
N LEU A 131 7.64 -7.01 -4.03
CA LEU A 131 6.57 -7.93 -3.66
C LEU A 131 6.08 -8.78 -4.85
N CYS A 132 6.02 -8.19 -6.06
CA CYS A 132 5.68 -8.93 -7.28
C CYS A 132 6.74 -9.98 -7.63
N GLN A 133 8.02 -9.67 -7.46
CA GLN A 133 9.13 -10.60 -7.67
C GLN A 133 9.12 -11.72 -6.64
N ALA A 134 8.83 -11.39 -5.37
CA ALA A 134 8.62 -12.39 -4.34
C ALA A 134 7.51 -13.36 -4.77
N VAL A 135 6.33 -12.85 -5.16
CA VAL A 135 5.17 -13.72 -5.41
C VAL A 135 5.23 -14.53 -6.70
N ALA A 136 6.13 -14.20 -7.64
CA ALA A 136 6.17 -14.79 -8.98
C ALA A 136 6.29 -16.33 -8.97
N GLY A 137 7.03 -16.89 -8.00
CA GLY A 137 7.20 -18.35 -7.83
C GLY A 137 5.90 -19.10 -7.52
N TRP A 138 4.83 -18.40 -7.14
CA TRP A 138 3.53 -18.97 -6.79
C TRP A 138 2.44 -18.73 -7.85
N SER A 139 2.80 -18.35 -9.08
CA SER A 139 1.85 -18.06 -10.16
C SER A 139 0.88 -19.20 -10.51
N GLY A 140 1.24 -20.46 -10.21
CA GLY A 140 0.38 -21.63 -10.40
C GLY A 140 -0.52 -21.98 -9.20
N HIS A 141 -0.46 -21.22 -8.10
CA HIS A 141 -1.21 -21.54 -6.88
C HIS A 141 -2.61 -20.93 -6.89
N ALA A 142 -3.54 -21.64 -6.24
CA ALA A 142 -4.89 -21.15 -6.04
C ALA A 142 -4.90 -19.82 -5.27
N GLY A 143 -5.70 -18.87 -5.76
CA GLY A 143 -5.77 -17.52 -5.19
C GLY A 143 -4.69 -16.56 -5.70
N PHE A 144 -3.78 -16.98 -6.58
CA PHE A 144 -2.87 -16.07 -7.26
C PHE A 144 -3.63 -15.15 -8.22
N ASN A 145 -3.45 -13.84 -8.10
CA ASN A 145 -4.09 -12.85 -8.96
C ASN A 145 -3.11 -12.31 -10.01
N ALA A 146 -3.05 -12.98 -11.17
CA ALA A 146 -2.15 -12.60 -12.26
C ALA A 146 -2.47 -11.23 -12.91
N ALA A 147 -3.72 -10.76 -12.81
CA ALA A 147 -4.12 -9.49 -13.39
C ALA A 147 -3.56 -8.30 -12.59
N ARG A 148 -3.42 -8.47 -11.26
CA ARG A 148 -2.95 -7.43 -10.36
C ARG A 148 -1.49 -7.63 -9.94
N TRP A 149 -1.10 -8.83 -9.51
CA TRP A 149 0.22 -9.11 -8.94
C TRP A 149 1.30 -9.33 -10.01
N ARG A 150 1.62 -8.25 -10.70
CA ARG A 150 2.64 -8.20 -11.74
C ARG A 150 3.43 -6.91 -11.64
N VAL A 151 4.66 -6.95 -12.14
CA VAL A 151 5.47 -5.74 -12.31
C VAL A 151 4.75 -4.78 -13.24
N LEU A 152 4.48 -3.58 -12.72
CA LEU A 152 3.89 -2.48 -13.47
C LEU A 152 5.02 -1.66 -14.07
N ARG A 153 4.91 -1.38 -15.37
CA ARG A 153 5.98 -0.71 -16.12
C ARG A 153 5.95 0.80 -15.96
N TYR A 154 4.77 1.35 -15.70
CA TYR A 154 4.51 2.77 -15.72
C TYR A 154 3.93 3.20 -14.38
N SER A 155 4.22 4.44 -14.00
CA SER A 155 3.71 5.00 -12.74
C SER A 155 2.35 5.63 -12.92
N CYS A 156 2.12 6.28 -14.06
CA CYS A 156 0.90 6.95 -14.47
C CYS A 156 0.88 7.07 -16.01
N PRO A 157 -0.23 7.52 -16.64
CA PRO A 157 -0.30 7.74 -18.08
C PRO A 157 0.78 8.69 -18.63
N GLN A 158 1.11 9.78 -17.92
CA GLN A 158 2.13 10.74 -18.35
C GLN A 158 3.53 10.12 -18.34
N HIS A 159 3.82 9.27 -17.35
CA HIS A 159 5.07 8.51 -17.32
C HIS A 159 5.15 7.52 -18.49
N GLN A 160 4.02 6.88 -18.85
CA GLN A 160 3.96 6.02 -20.03
C GLN A 160 4.28 6.79 -21.32
N GLU A 161 3.63 7.94 -21.55
CA GLU A 161 3.88 8.79 -22.72
C GLU A 161 5.36 9.19 -22.81
N PHE A 162 5.94 9.63 -21.69
CA PHE A 162 7.36 9.99 -21.62
C PHE A 162 8.27 8.81 -21.99
N VAL A 163 8.05 7.63 -21.41
CA VAL A 163 8.88 6.44 -21.66
C VAL A 163 8.73 5.96 -23.10
N GLU A 164 7.54 6.05 -23.68
CA GLU A 164 7.27 5.62 -25.05
C GLU A 164 7.86 6.60 -26.07
N ALA A 165 7.74 7.91 -25.86
CA ALA A 165 8.39 8.93 -26.70
C ALA A 165 9.93 8.82 -26.66
N ALA A 166 10.50 8.59 -25.48
CA ALA A 166 11.94 8.36 -25.33
C ALA A 166 12.41 7.10 -26.09
N ARG A 167 11.60 6.03 -26.08
CA ARG A 167 11.90 4.79 -26.83
C ARG A 167 11.75 4.94 -28.34
N ALA A 168 10.81 5.76 -28.80
CA ALA A 168 10.59 6.04 -30.22
C ALA A 168 11.68 6.94 -30.83
N GLY A 169 12.59 7.48 -30.01
CA GLY A 169 13.58 8.46 -30.46
C GLY A 169 12.96 9.83 -30.80
N GLU A 170 11.71 10.05 -30.41
CA GLU A 170 10.95 11.29 -30.63
C GLU A 170 11.28 12.36 -29.58
N TRP A 171 12.06 12.01 -28.56
CA TRP A 171 12.62 12.98 -27.63
C TRP A 171 13.73 13.79 -28.31
N THR A 172 13.34 14.85 -29.00
CA THR A 172 14.27 15.94 -29.30
C THR A 172 14.47 16.72 -28.01
N SER A 173 15.66 16.63 -27.42
CA SER A 173 16.09 17.59 -26.41
C SER A 173 15.98 18.98 -27.02
N ALA A 174 14.86 19.67 -26.81
CA ALA A 174 14.80 21.08 -27.07
C ALA A 174 15.83 21.70 -26.13
N GLU A 175 17.00 22.03 -26.67
CA GLU A 175 17.97 22.85 -25.97
C GLU A 175 17.23 24.07 -25.42
N PRO A 176 17.42 24.45 -24.15
CA PRO A 176 16.89 25.70 -23.65
C PRO A 176 17.48 26.82 -24.52
N SER A 177 16.69 27.31 -25.47
CA SER A 177 17.04 28.44 -26.32
C SER A 177 16.94 29.71 -25.48
N GLY A 178 17.94 29.90 -24.62
CA GLY A 178 18.21 31.12 -23.87
C GLY A 178 19.73 31.29 -23.81
N PRO A 179 20.27 32.49 -24.03
CA PRO A 179 21.70 32.70 -24.00
C PRO A 179 22.19 32.49 -22.57
N TYR A 180 22.89 31.38 -22.34
CA TYR A 180 23.69 31.19 -21.14
C TYR A 180 24.93 32.08 -21.30
N GLU A 181 24.87 33.31 -20.78
CA GLU A 181 26.08 34.08 -20.54
C GLU A 181 26.84 33.39 -19.40
N PRO A 182 28.09 32.92 -19.61
CA PRO A 182 28.89 32.39 -18.53
C PRO A 182 29.35 33.56 -17.65
N GLU A 183 28.71 33.76 -16.50
CA GLU A 183 29.25 34.66 -15.49
C GLU A 183 30.64 34.17 -15.04
N GLU A 184 31.57 35.12 -15.06
CA GLU A 184 32.98 34.96 -14.72
C GLU A 184 33.18 34.28 -13.36
N SER A 185 33.87 33.13 -13.40
CA SER A 185 34.91 32.68 -12.48
C SER A 185 35.19 33.59 -11.26
N ALA A 186 34.38 33.47 -10.21
CA ALA A 186 34.79 33.90 -8.87
C ALA A 186 35.90 32.97 -8.36
N LYS A 187 37.16 33.39 -8.54
CA LYS A 187 38.34 32.80 -7.90
C LYS A 187 38.23 32.94 -6.37
N GLY A 188 37.64 31.95 -5.71
CA GLY A 188 37.69 31.76 -4.27
C GLY A 188 38.51 30.52 -3.95
N THR A 189 39.78 30.69 -3.60
CA THR A 189 40.65 29.62 -3.10
C THR A 189 40.10 29.07 -1.78
N TRP A 190 39.58 27.83 -1.80
CA TRP A 190 39.23 27.08 -0.59
C TRP A 190 40.49 26.64 0.18
N ARG A 191 40.58 26.97 1.47
CA ARG A 191 41.50 26.34 2.43
C ARG A 191 40.68 25.59 3.49
N PRO A 192 41.00 24.33 3.83
CA PRO A 192 40.33 23.64 4.91
C PRO A 192 40.85 24.12 6.27
N THR A 193 39.95 24.55 7.15
CA THR A 193 40.25 24.78 8.58
C THR A 193 40.32 23.43 9.30
N ALA A 194 41.43 23.20 9.99
CA ALA A 194 41.54 22.14 11.00
C ALA A 194 40.76 22.56 12.26
N HIS A 195 39.94 21.66 12.80
CA HIS A 195 39.25 21.85 14.06
C HIS A 195 40.18 21.49 15.26
N PRO A 196 40.05 22.19 16.40
CA PRO A 196 40.76 21.88 17.64
C PRO A 196 40.28 20.59 18.32
#